data_AF-A0A1H5TEJ7-F1
#
_entry.id   AF-A0A1H5TEJ7-F1
#
_cell.length_a   1.000
_cell.length_b   1.000
_cell.length_c   1.000
_cell.angle_alpha   90.00
_cell.angle_beta   90.00
_cell.angle_gamma   90.00
#
_symmetry.space_group_name_H-M   'P 1'
#
loop_
_entity.id
_entity.type
_entity.pdbx_description
1 polymer ?
#
loop_
_entity_poly.entity_id
_entity_poly.type
_entity_poly.pdbx_seq_one_letter_code
_entity_poly.pdbx_strand_id
1 'polypeptide(L)'
;MNAAVAAPTQKCTECPIRHRAVCAHCNPLELQELDEIKYYRSFEAGQTVIWAGDKMGFVGTVITGVATLTQTMEDGRTQMVGLLLPSDFVGRPGRDTAAYNVIATTDIVMCCFRKKPFEDLMARTPHIAHRLLEMTLDELDAAREWMLVLGRKTAREKIASLLSIVARRDASIAKKATVGPLVFDLPLTREAMADYLGLTLETVSRQISALKKDGVIEMQGKRHITVPDMGRLMEEAGDDADGGFLV
;
A
#
# COMPACT_ATOMS: atom_id res chain seq x y z
N MET A 1 23.12 -9.57 -4.65
CA MET A 1 23.70 -9.55 -3.29
C MET A 1 22.73 -8.75 -2.43
N ASN A 2 21.90 -9.46 -1.67
CA ASN A 2 20.88 -8.85 -0.82
C ASN A 2 21.56 -8.18 0.37
N ALA A 3 21.46 -6.86 0.43
CA ALA A 3 21.65 -6.15 1.69
C ALA A 3 20.48 -6.56 2.58
N ALA A 4 20.76 -7.27 3.68
CA ALA A 4 19.78 -7.52 4.72
C ALA A 4 19.13 -6.18 5.09
N VAL A 5 17.82 -6.06 4.92
CA VAL A 5 17.08 -4.84 5.25
C VAL A 5 17.13 -4.69 6.76
N ALA A 6 18.15 -3.97 7.24
CA ALA A 6 18.33 -3.70 8.65
C ALA A 6 17.09 -2.98 9.16
N ALA A 7 16.41 -3.58 10.15
CA ALA A 7 15.30 -2.91 10.83
C ALA A 7 15.82 -1.58 11.39
N PRO A 8 15.23 -0.43 11.02
CA PRO A 8 15.68 0.83 11.55
C PRO A 8 15.44 0.82 13.07
N THR A 9 16.50 0.88 13.86
CA THR A 9 16.47 1.17 15.31
C THR A 9 16.15 2.65 15.54
N GLN A 10 15.15 3.17 14.83
CA GLN A 10 14.78 4.57 14.86
C GLN A 10 13.71 4.79 15.91
N LYS A 11 13.85 5.83 16.73
CA LYS A 11 12.77 6.31 17.59
C LYS A 11 11.55 6.65 16.74
N CYS A 12 10.34 6.53 17.29
CA CYS A 12 9.11 6.89 16.58
C CYS A 12 9.14 8.32 16.01
N THR A 13 9.86 9.24 16.66
CA THR A 13 10.05 10.64 16.22
C THR A 13 10.82 10.78 14.91
N GLU A 14 11.69 9.83 14.59
CA GLU A 14 12.58 9.84 13.41
C GLU A 14 12.07 8.94 12.29
N CYS A 15 10.89 8.34 12.47
CA CYS A 15 10.32 7.41 11.50
C CYS A 15 9.97 8.12 10.19
N PRO A 16 10.47 7.65 9.02
CA PRO A 16 10.33 8.34 7.74
C PRO A 16 8.87 8.47 7.28
N ILE A 17 8.05 7.48 7.64
CA ILE A 17 6.63 7.41 7.28
C ILE A 17 5.70 8.05 8.32
N ARG A 18 6.24 8.63 9.41
CA ARG A 18 5.44 9.10 10.56
C ARG A 18 4.28 9.99 10.13
N HIS A 19 4.52 10.89 9.18
CA HIS A 19 3.56 11.89 8.71
C HIS A 19 2.29 11.31 8.06
N ARG A 20 2.28 10.02 7.69
CA ARG A 20 1.10 9.31 7.15
C ARG A 20 0.65 8.13 7.99
N ALA A 21 1.53 7.59 8.83
CA ALA A 21 1.26 6.42 9.66
C ALA A 21 0.22 6.69 10.76
N VAL A 22 -0.15 5.63 11.49
CA VAL A 22 -1.09 5.70 12.63
C VAL A 22 -0.65 6.68 13.73
N CYS A 23 0.66 6.97 13.81
CA CYS A 23 1.24 7.87 14.81
C CYS A 23 1.42 9.33 14.33
N ALA A 24 0.86 9.70 13.18
CA ALA A 24 1.04 11.03 12.56
C ALA A 24 0.63 12.18 13.50
N HIS A 25 -0.48 12.00 14.23
CA HIS A 25 -1.04 13.00 15.13
C HIS A 25 -0.58 12.86 16.58
N CYS A 26 0.29 11.89 16.89
CA CYS A 26 0.76 11.68 18.25
C CYS A 26 1.70 12.82 18.72
N ASN A 27 1.51 13.23 19.96
CA ASN A 27 2.42 14.13 20.68
C ASN A 27 3.69 13.38 21.17
N PRO A 28 4.73 14.08 21.67
CA PRO A 28 5.97 13.42 22.07
C PRO A 28 5.84 12.34 23.16
N LEU A 29 4.92 12.49 24.12
CA LEU A 29 4.69 11.51 25.17
C LEU A 29 4.00 10.25 24.60
N GLU A 30 2.98 10.44 23.77
CA GLU A 30 2.28 9.34 23.09
C GLU A 30 3.24 8.57 22.16
N LEU A 31 4.18 9.25 21.50
CA LEU A 31 5.21 8.61 20.68
C LEU A 31 6.18 7.77 21.52
N GLN A 32 6.51 8.21 22.74
CA GLN A 32 7.34 7.45 23.66
C GLN A 32 6.61 6.18 24.12
N GLU A 33 5.33 6.28 24.45
CA GLU A 33 4.53 5.12 24.82
C GLU A 33 4.43 4.10 23.67
N LEU A 34 4.26 4.57 22.44
CA LEU A 34 4.36 3.72 21.24
C LEU A 34 5.74 3.08 21.09
N ASP A 35 6.81 3.82 21.39
CA ASP A 35 8.20 3.33 21.35
C ASP A 35 8.43 2.16 22.32
N GLU A 36 7.81 2.20 23.49
CA GLU A 36 7.91 1.16 24.52
C GLU A 36 7.21 -0.14 24.14
N ILE A 37 6.14 -0.08 23.34
CA ILE A 37 5.33 -1.25 22.95
C ILE A 37 5.60 -1.73 21.53
N LYS A 38 6.45 -1.05 20.77
CA LYS A 38 6.79 -1.42 19.39
C LYS A 38 7.85 -2.50 19.31
N TYR A 39 7.86 -3.18 18.18
CA TYR A 39 8.94 -4.04 17.75
C TYR A 39 8.92 -4.14 16.22
N TYR A 40 10.06 -4.46 15.61
CA TYR A 40 10.13 -4.62 14.17
C TYR A 40 10.02 -6.07 13.76
N ARG A 41 9.39 -6.31 12.61
CA ARG A 41 9.45 -7.60 11.91
C ARG A 41 9.83 -7.36 10.46
N SER A 42 10.71 -8.21 9.93
CA SER A 42 11.06 -8.22 8.52
C SER A 42 10.59 -9.52 7.89
N PHE A 43 10.19 -9.45 6.64
CA PHE A 43 9.77 -10.60 5.85
C PHE A 43 10.38 -10.50 4.45
N GLU A 44 10.84 -11.62 3.92
CA GLU A 44 11.40 -11.67 2.56
C GLU A 44 10.28 -11.69 1.51
N ALA A 45 10.60 -11.25 0.30
CA ALA A 45 9.68 -11.34 -0.83
C ALA A 45 9.15 -12.79 -1.00
N GLY A 46 7.83 -12.93 -1.10
CA GLY A 46 7.11 -14.20 -1.19
C GLY A 46 6.70 -14.81 0.15
N GLN A 47 7.18 -14.29 1.29
CA GLN A 47 6.83 -14.80 2.60
C GLN A 47 5.42 -14.35 3.04
N THR A 48 4.65 -15.29 3.60
CA THR A 48 3.38 -14.96 4.26
C THR A 48 3.63 -14.24 5.58
N VAL A 49 3.07 -13.04 5.71
CA VAL A 49 3.13 -12.17 6.89
C VAL A 49 2.04 -12.54 7.89
N ILE A 50 0.82 -12.77 7.38
CA ILE A 50 -0.39 -13.10 8.15
C ILE A 50 -1.20 -14.12 7.35
N TRP A 51 -1.73 -15.15 8.00
CA TRP A 51 -2.70 -16.06 7.40
C TRP A 51 -4.13 -15.64 7.77
N ALA A 52 -5.05 -15.74 6.82
CA ALA A 52 -6.47 -15.54 7.11
C ALA A 52 -6.94 -16.56 8.18
N GLY A 53 -7.70 -16.08 9.16
CA GLY A 53 -8.17 -16.87 10.29
C GLY A 53 -7.21 -16.93 11.49
N ASP A 54 -5.92 -16.60 11.32
CA ASP A 54 -4.97 -16.61 12.42
C ASP A 54 -5.32 -15.58 13.49
N LYS A 55 -5.00 -15.92 14.75
CA LYS A 55 -5.12 -14.99 15.87
C LYS A 55 -4.12 -13.85 15.73
N MET A 56 -4.63 -12.62 15.67
CA MET A 56 -3.84 -11.41 15.54
C MET A 56 -3.32 -10.94 16.90
N GLY A 57 -2.08 -11.31 17.23
CA GLY A 57 -1.38 -10.84 18.42
C GLY A 57 -0.79 -9.42 18.31
N PHE A 58 -0.85 -8.81 17.12
CA PHE A 58 -0.25 -7.52 16.84
C PHE A 58 -1.08 -6.70 15.86
N VAL A 59 -0.83 -5.40 15.86
CA VAL A 59 -1.15 -4.50 14.75
C VAL A 59 0.15 -3.89 14.25
N GLY A 60 0.19 -3.31 13.05
CA GLY A 60 1.43 -2.72 12.57
C GLY A 60 1.27 -1.82 11.36
N THR A 61 2.38 -1.22 10.96
CA THR A 61 2.47 -0.37 9.79
C THR A 61 3.65 -0.82 8.93
N VAL A 62 3.46 -0.88 7.62
CA VAL A 62 4.56 -1.15 6.67
C VAL A 62 5.47 0.08 6.63
N ILE A 63 6.75 -0.10 6.96
CA ILE A 63 7.76 0.97 6.91
C ILE A 63 8.41 1.02 5.53
N THR A 64 8.79 -0.13 5.01
CA THR A 64 9.40 -0.28 3.68
C THR A 64 8.87 -1.53 3.00
N GLY A 65 8.89 -1.51 1.67
CA GLY A 65 8.43 -2.61 0.83
C GLY A 65 6.92 -2.62 0.65
N VAL A 66 6.42 -3.69 0.02
CA VAL A 66 5.02 -3.85 -0.37
C VAL A 66 4.54 -5.25 -0.08
N ALA A 67 3.30 -5.37 0.40
CA ALA A 67 2.60 -6.63 0.57
C ALA A 67 1.24 -6.61 -0.12
N THR A 68 0.67 -7.77 -0.37
CA THR A 68 -0.67 -7.93 -0.96
C THR A 68 -1.63 -8.44 0.11
N LEU A 69 -2.90 -8.02 0.03
CA LEU A 69 -4.00 -8.66 0.74
C LEU A 69 -4.68 -9.63 -0.22
N THR A 70 -4.76 -10.91 0.15
CA THR A 70 -5.43 -11.93 -0.67
C THR A 70 -6.47 -12.68 0.15
N GLN A 71 -7.58 -13.02 -0.52
CA GLN A 71 -8.62 -13.88 0.03
C GLN A 71 -8.63 -15.19 -0.74
N THR A 72 -8.69 -16.30 -0.02
CA THR A 72 -8.87 -17.64 -0.60
C THR A 72 -10.34 -18.02 -0.52
N MET A 73 -10.90 -18.43 -1.66
CA MET A 73 -12.27 -18.95 -1.78
C MET A 73 -12.32 -20.42 -1.35
N GLU A 74 -13.52 -20.93 -1.06
CA GLU A 74 -13.72 -22.34 -0.65
C GLU A 74 -13.27 -23.35 -1.72
N ASP A 75 -13.32 -22.96 -2.99
CA ASP A 75 -12.87 -23.78 -4.13
C ASP A 75 -11.35 -23.68 -4.40
N GLY A 76 -10.61 -22.99 -3.53
CA GLY A 76 -9.16 -22.83 -3.61
C GLY A 76 -8.69 -21.69 -4.52
N ARG A 77 -9.59 -21.00 -5.23
CA ARG A 77 -9.21 -19.79 -5.97
C ARG A 77 -8.77 -18.70 -5.01
N THR A 78 -7.80 -17.89 -5.42
CA THR A 78 -7.36 -16.73 -4.68
C THR A 78 -7.70 -15.46 -5.44
N GLN A 79 -8.03 -14.40 -4.71
CA GLN A 79 -8.20 -13.06 -5.27
C GLN A 79 -7.38 -12.08 -4.46
N MET A 80 -6.53 -11.30 -5.13
CA MET A 80 -5.94 -10.11 -4.53
C MET A 80 -7.00 -9.03 -4.37
N VAL A 81 -7.19 -8.54 -3.15
CA VAL A 81 -8.21 -7.54 -2.79
C VAL A 81 -7.61 -6.20 -2.38
N GLY A 82 -6.29 -6.12 -2.22
CA GLY A 82 -5.62 -4.87 -1.89
C GLY A 82 -4.10 -4.97 -1.89
N LEU A 83 -3.47 -3.81 -1.77
CA LEU A 83 -2.03 -3.62 -1.67
C LEU A 83 -1.72 -2.84 -0.41
N LEU A 84 -0.72 -3.30 0.34
CA LEU A 84 -0.15 -2.62 1.49
C LEU A 84 1.15 -1.98 1.06
N LEU A 85 1.16 -0.65 1.05
CA LEU A 85 2.28 0.22 0.74
C LEU A 85 2.83 0.85 2.04
N PRO A 86 4.00 1.50 2.01
CA PRO A 86 4.52 2.16 3.20
C PRO A 86 3.53 3.17 3.79
N SER A 87 3.39 3.17 5.11
CA SER A 87 2.37 3.87 5.90
C SER A 87 1.02 3.18 6.05
N ASP A 88 0.74 2.11 5.30
CA ASP A 88 -0.52 1.39 5.44
C ASP A 88 -0.55 0.59 6.75
N PHE A 89 -1.71 0.63 7.40
CA PHE A 89 -1.94 -0.03 8.69
C PHE A 89 -2.50 -1.44 8.49
N VAL A 90 -1.98 -2.38 9.27
CA VAL A 90 -2.32 -3.80 9.22
C VAL A 90 -2.83 -4.23 10.58
N GLY A 91 -3.98 -4.92 10.57
CA GLY A 91 -4.69 -5.37 11.75
C GLY A 91 -5.92 -4.52 12.04
N ARG A 92 -6.76 -5.02 12.95
CA ARG A 92 -8.02 -4.36 13.31
C ARG A 92 -8.21 -4.43 14.82
N PRO A 93 -8.02 -3.31 15.55
CA PRO A 93 -8.36 -3.22 16.97
C PRO A 93 -9.79 -3.72 17.21
N GLY A 94 -9.97 -4.53 18.26
CA GLY A 94 -11.25 -5.16 18.61
C GLY A 94 -11.61 -6.42 17.82
N ARG A 95 -10.81 -6.85 16.83
CA ARG A 95 -11.01 -8.12 16.10
C ARG A 95 -9.86 -9.09 16.34
N ASP A 96 -10.17 -10.31 16.76
CA ASP A 96 -9.15 -11.28 17.18
C ASP A 96 -8.50 -12.06 16.03
N THR A 97 -9.15 -12.15 14.87
CA THR A 97 -8.66 -12.92 13.74
C THR A 97 -8.38 -12.06 12.51
N ALA A 98 -7.39 -12.48 11.73
CA ALA A 98 -7.11 -11.87 10.43
C ALA A 98 -8.19 -12.23 9.40
N ALA A 99 -8.64 -11.25 8.62
CA ALA A 99 -9.63 -11.47 7.57
C ALA A 99 -9.00 -11.93 6.25
N TYR A 100 -7.74 -11.60 6.02
CA TYR A 100 -7.05 -11.79 4.74
C TYR A 100 -5.68 -12.40 4.99
N ASN A 101 -5.17 -13.11 3.99
CA ASN A 101 -3.75 -13.41 3.92
C ASN A 101 -3.01 -12.13 3.56
N VAL A 102 -1.84 -11.93 4.17
CA VAL A 102 -0.92 -10.86 3.81
C VAL A 102 0.39 -11.49 3.35
N ILE A 103 0.80 -11.21 2.11
CA ILE A 103 1.99 -11.81 1.49
C ILE A 103 2.95 -10.70 1.07
N ALA A 104 4.19 -10.78 1.50
CA ALA A 104 5.24 -9.84 1.10
C ALA A 104 5.52 -9.98 -0.41
N THR A 105 5.40 -8.88 -1.17
CA THR A 105 5.71 -8.87 -2.62
C THR A 105 7.14 -8.45 -2.89
N THR A 106 7.68 -7.60 -2.01
CA THR A 106 9.10 -7.27 -1.90
C THR A 106 9.57 -7.68 -0.51
N ASP A 107 10.85 -7.52 -0.21
CA ASP A 107 11.30 -7.52 1.18
C ASP A 107 10.57 -6.38 1.91
N ILE A 108 9.99 -6.68 3.06
CA ILE A 108 9.22 -5.72 3.85
C ILE A 108 9.81 -5.58 5.26
N VAL A 109 9.70 -4.37 5.80
CA VAL A 109 9.92 -4.10 7.22
C VAL A 109 8.65 -3.49 7.78
N MET A 110 8.16 -4.06 8.86
CA MET A 110 6.98 -3.57 9.58
C MET A 110 7.37 -3.07 10.96
N CYS A 111 6.78 -1.95 11.37
CA CYS A 111 6.71 -1.56 12.78
C CYS A 111 5.43 -2.15 13.36
N CYS A 112 5.57 -3.11 14.26
CA CYS A 112 4.47 -3.79 14.91
C CYS A 112 4.32 -3.30 16.34
N PHE A 113 3.09 -3.33 16.86
CA PHE A 113 2.76 -3.08 18.24
C PHE A 113 2.03 -4.30 18.79
N ARG A 114 2.33 -4.70 20.02
CA ARG A 114 1.56 -5.75 20.69
C ARG A 114 0.10 -5.29 20.77
N LYS A 115 -0.83 -6.13 20.31
CA LYS A 115 -2.24 -5.71 20.09
C LYS A 115 -2.87 -5.16 21.36
N LYS A 116 -2.81 -5.89 22.48
CA LYS A 116 -3.46 -5.48 23.73
C LYS A 116 -2.90 -4.16 24.29
N PRO A 117 -1.57 -3.97 24.47
CA PRO A 117 -1.02 -2.67 24.86
C PRO A 117 -1.41 -1.54 23.90
N PHE A 118 -1.44 -1.80 22.59
CA PHE A 118 -1.87 -0.80 21.61
C PHE A 118 -3.34 -0.42 21.77
N GLU A 119 -4.23 -1.39 22.01
CA GLU A 119 -5.66 -1.14 22.27
C GLU A 119 -5.87 -0.36 23.57
N ASP A 120 -5.12 -0.71 24.63
CA ASP A 120 -5.17 0.00 25.91
C ASP A 120 -4.68 1.46 25.75
N LEU A 121 -3.65 1.69 24.92
CA LEU A 121 -3.17 3.01 24.55
C LEU A 121 -4.20 3.78 23.71
N MET A 122 -4.78 3.16 22.69
CA MET A 122 -5.80 3.76 21.83
C MET A 122 -7.01 4.24 22.64
N ALA A 123 -7.41 3.50 23.68
CA ALA A 123 -8.54 3.86 24.54
C ALA A 123 -8.31 5.17 25.34
N ARG A 124 -7.05 5.54 25.58
CA ARG A 124 -6.67 6.74 26.35
C ARG A 124 -6.02 7.84 25.52
N THR A 125 -5.76 7.58 24.24
CA THR A 125 -5.10 8.50 23.31
C THR A 125 -6.01 8.79 22.11
N PRO A 126 -6.86 9.86 22.17
CA PRO A 126 -7.79 10.19 21.09
C PRO A 126 -7.11 10.44 19.75
N HIS A 127 -5.87 10.96 19.72
CA HIS A 127 -5.11 11.21 18.50
C HIS A 127 -4.91 9.94 17.65
N ILE A 128 -4.67 8.79 18.29
CA ILE A 128 -4.51 7.49 17.60
C ILE A 128 -5.86 7.03 17.05
N ALA A 129 -6.92 7.10 17.86
CA ALA A 129 -8.25 6.68 17.45
C ALA A 129 -8.79 7.52 16.28
N HIS A 130 -8.62 8.85 16.34
CA HIS A 130 -8.99 9.75 15.24
C HIS A 130 -8.17 9.46 13.98
N ARG A 131 -6.86 9.25 14.10
CA ARG A 131 -6.04 8.91 12.93
C ARG A 131 -6.44 7.58 12.30
N LEU A 132 -6.75 6.56 13.12
CA LEU A 132 -7.27 5.30 12.61
C LEU A 132 -8.61 5.45 11.89
N LEU A 133 -9.49 6.32 12.39
CA LEU A 133 -10.76 6.62 11.72
C LEU A 133 -10.54 7.26 10.35
N GLU A 134 -9.67 8.29 10.26
CA GLU A 134 -9.29 8.90 8.99
C GLU A 134 -8.75 7.87 8.01
N MET A 135 -7.75 7.07 8.43
CA MET A 135 -7.17 6.02 7.58
C MET A 135 -8.21 4.99 7.13
N THR A 136 -9.20 4.67 7.97
CA THR A 136 -10.28 3.74 7.62
C THR A 136 -11.24 4.35 6.60
N LEU A 137 -11.53 5.65 6.70
CA LEU A 137 -12.36 6.37 5.73
C LEU A 137 -11.63 6.49 4.39
N ASP A 138 -10.34 6.83 4.41
CA ASP A 138 -9.49 6.87 3.21
C ASP A 138 -9.48 5.51 2.50
N GLU A 139 -9.31 4.41 3.24
CA GLU A 139 -9.32 3.05 2.68
C GLU A 139 -10.70 2.65 2.15
N LEU A 140 -11.78 3.11 2.78
CA LEU A 140 -13.15 2.87 2.31
C LEU A 140 -13.43 3.59 0.99
N ASP A 141 -12.95 4.83 0.84
CA ASP A 141 -13.09 5.59 -0.39
C ASP A 141 -12.22 4.98 -1.51
N ALA A 142 -10.98 4.60 -1.20
CA ALA A 142 -10.13 3.85 -2.13
C ALA A 142 -10.78 2.53 -2.57
N ALA A 143 -11.42 1.78 -1.67
CA ALA A 143 -12.13 0.56 -2.02
C ALA A 143 -13.32 0.81 -2.97
N ARG A 144 -14.08 1.91 -2.78
CA ARG A 144 -15.19 2.31 -3.67
C ARG A 144 -14.68 2.71 -5.05
N GLU A 145 -13.57 3.43 -5.12
CA GLU A 145 -12.92 3.76 -6.36
C GLU A 145 -12.44 2.50 -7.11
N TRP A 146 -11.81 1.57 -6.40
CA TRP A 146 -11.42 0.29 -6.98
C TRP A 146 -12.60 -0.52 -7.52
N MET A 147 -13.78 -0.45 -6.90
CA MET A 147 -14.99 -1.07 -7.47
C MET A 147 -15.36 -0.49 -8.84
N LEU A 148 -15.22 0.84 -9.03
CA LEU A 148 -15.46 1.49 -10.32
C LEU A 148 -14.40 1.09 -11.36
N VAL A 149 -13.12 1.13 -10.96
CA VAL A 149 -12.00 0.71 -11.81
C VAL A 149 -12.22 -0.72 -12.31
N LEU A 150 -12.51 -1.66 -11.42
CA LEU A 150 -12.68 -3.06 -11.78
C LEU A 150 -13.95 -3.31 -12.60
N GLY A 151 -15.04 -2.59 -12.31
CA GLY A 151 -16.36 -2.83 -12.88
C GLY A 151 -16.68 -2.09 -14.19
N ARG A 152 -15.99 -0.99 -14.51
CA ARG A 152 -16.33 -0.15 -15.68
C ARG A 152 -15.15 0.27 -16.53
N LYS A 153 -13.94 0.40 -15.98
CA LYS A 153 -12.78 0.86 -16.75
C LYS A 153 -12.29 -0.20 -17.74
N THR A 154 -11.82 0.23 -18.90
CA THR A 154 -11.15 -0.60 -19.90
C THR A 154 -9.83 -1.14 -19.38
N ALA A 155 -9.25 -2.16 -20.04
CA ALA A 155 -7.97 -2.71 -19.62
C ALA A 155 -6.83 -1.67 -19.59
N ARG A 156 -6.86 -0.68 -20.49
CA ARG A 156 -5.87 0.40 -20.53
C ARG A 156 -6.06 1.34 -19.34
N GLU A 157 -7.29 1.79 -19.12
CA GLU A 157 -7.66 2.66 -18.00
C GLU A 157 -7.39 2.03 -16.63
N LYS A 158 -7.65 0.72 -16.46
CA LYS A 158 -7.30 -0.02 -15.24
C LYS A 158 -5.80 0.03 -14.93
N ILE A 159 -4.97 -0.14 -15.95
CA ILE A 159 -3.51 -0.14 -15.79
C ILE A 159 -3.00 1.29 -15.55
N ALA A 160 -3.51 2.29 -16.27
CA ALA A 160 -3.19 3.68 -16.02
C ALA A 160 -3.59 4.11 -14.59
N SER A 161 -4.79 3.73 -14.13
CA SER A 161 -5.25 3.97 -12.75
C SER A 161 -4.28 3.38 -11.72
N LEU A 162 -3.89 2.11 -11.88
CA LEU A 162 -2.93 1.46 -10.98
C LEU A 162 -1.58 2.21 -10.94
N LEU A 163 -1.05 2.59 -12.10
CA LEU A 163 0.21 3.33 -12.18
C LEU A 163 0.11 4.70 -11.51
N SER A 164 -1.00 5.41 -11.69
CA SER A 164 -1.28 6.70 -11.06
C SER A 164 -1.31 6.60 -9.53
N ILE A 165 -1.98 5.59 -8.99
CA ILE A 165 -2.07 5.34 -7.54
C ILE A 165 -0.68 5.08 -6.95
N VAL A 166 0.10 4.20 -7.58
CA VAL A 166 1.45 3.86 -7.12
C VAL A 166 2.38 5.08 -7.21
N ALA A 167 2.32 5.84 -8.30
CA ALA A 167 3.14 7.05 -8.49
C ALA A 167 2.84 8.12 -7.42
N ARG A 168 1.56 8.38 -7.13
CA ARG A 168 1.13 9.34 -6.12
C ARG A 168 1.56 8.96 -4.72
N ARG A 169 1.39 7.68 -4.35
CA ARG A 169 1.82 7.18 -3.04
C ARG A 169 3.34 7.26 -2.87
N ASP A 170 4.14 6.88 -3.89
CA ASP A 170 5.61 7.03 -3.84
C ASP A 170 6.04 8.50 -3.69
N ALA A 171 5.47 9.39 -4.50
CA ALA A 171 5.79 10.82 -4.46
C ALA A 171 5.46 11.44 -3.10
N SER A 172 4.34 11.07 -2.49
CA SER A 172 3.95 11.56 -1.18
C SER A 172 4.91 11.11 -0.07
N ILE A 173 5.36 9.85 -0.08
CA ILE A 173 6.32 9.33 0.90
C ILE A 173 7.67 10.03 0.76
N ALA A 174 8.14 10.23 -0.48
CA ALA A 174 9.41 10.86 -0.77
C ALA A 174 9.38 12.40 -0.62
N LYS A 175 8.23 13.00 -0.28
CA LYS A 175 8.00 14.46 -0.26
C LYS A 175 8.44 15.14 -1.56
N LYS A 176 8.35 14.43 -2.69
CA LYS A 176 8.69 14.96 -4.01
C LYS A 176 7.57 15.92 -4.43
N ALA A 177 7.94 17.05 -5.04
CA ALA A 177 6.96 17.88 -5.70
C ALA A 177 6.28 17.07 -6.81
N THR A 178 4.96 17.21 -6.95
CA THR A 178 4.18 16.56 -8.02
C THR A 178 4.35 17.23 -9.38
N VAL A 179 5.23 18.23 -9.47
CA VAL A 179 5.52 19.00 -10.68
C VAL A 179 6.74 18.42 -11.37
N GLY A 180 6.53 17.86 -12.57
CA GLY A 180 7.57 17.22 -13.38
C GLY A 180 7.47 15.69 -13.39
N PRO A 181 8.45 15.01 -14.02
CA PRO A 181 8.41 13.56 -14.16
C PRO A 181 8.45 12.85 -12.81
N LEU A 182 7.54 11.89 -12.62
CA LEU A 182 7.58 11.01 -11.45
C LEU A 182 8.25 9.70 -11.78
N VAL A 183 9.17 9.28 -10.93
CA VAL A 183 9.93 8.05 -11.09
C VAL A 183 9.71 7.17 -9.88
N PHE A 184 9.30 5.93 -10.11
CA PHE A 184 9.03 4.93 -9.09
C PHE A 184 9.28 3.51 -9.60
N ASP A 185 9.48 2.58 -8.67
CA ASP A 185 9.53 1.15 -8.98
C ASP A 185 8.15 0.53 -8.75
N LEU A 186 7.60 -0.11 -9.79
CA LEU A 186 6.35 -0.83 -9.71
C LEU A 186 6.54 -2.08 -8.83
N PRO A 187 5.85 -2.18 -7.68
CA PRO A 187 6.09 -3.27 -6.74
C PRO A 187 5.47 -4.59 -7.18
N LEU A 188 4.70 -4.59 -8.27
CA LEU A 188 3.97 -5.75 -8.77
C LEU A 188 4.62 -6.34 -10.02
N THR A 189 4.55 -7.67 -10.14
CA THR A 189 4.83 -8.37 -11.40
C THR A 189 3.64 -8.20 -12.35
N ARG A 190 3.82 -8.57 -13.62
CA ARG A 190 2.72 -8.52 -14.59
C ARG A 190 1.62 -9.52 -14.24
N GLU A 191 2.00 -10.65 -13.67
CA GLU A 191 1.09 -11.68 -13.13
C GLU A 191 0.31 -11.14 -11.94
N ALA A 192 0.97 -10.47 -11.00
CA ALA A 192 0.32 -9.87 -9.84
C ALA A 192 -0.64 -8.74 -10.24
N MET A 193 -0.27 -7.93 -11.25
CA MET A 193 -1.19 -6.94 -11.82
C MET A 193 -2.40 -7.58 -12.51
N ALA A 194 -2.20 -8.70 -13.19
CA ALA A 194 -3.28 -9.43 -13.87
C ALA A 194 -4.31 -9.94 -12.85
N ASP A 195 -3.83 -10.55 -11.76
CA ASP A 195 -4.66 -10.99 -10.63
C ASP A 195 -5.38 -9.81 -9.96
N TYR A 196 -4.67 -8.71 -9.70
CA TYR A 196 -5.24 -7.55 -9.03
C TYR A 196 -6.29 -6.79 -9.86
N LEU A 197 -6.08 -6.67 -11.17
CA LEU A 197 -6.96 -5.89 -12.07
C LEU A 197 -8.07 -6.73 -12.74
N GLY A 198 -8.08 -8.05 -12.50
CA GLY A 198 -8.96 -8.98 -13.20
C GLY A 198 -8.71 -9.01 -14.70
N LEU A 199 -7.44 -9.00 -15.10
CA LEU A 199 -6.98 -9.02 -16.50
C LEU A 199 -6.16 -10.29 -16.76
N THR A 200 -5.88 -10.59 -18.03
CA THR A 200 -4.89 -11.63 -18.37
C THR A 200 -3.48 -11.05 -18.39
N LEU A 201 -2.47 -11.90 -18.14
CA LEU A 201 -1.05 -11.52 -18.20
C LEU A 201 -0.67 -10.90 -19.55
N GLU A 202 -1.17 -11.46 -20.64
CA GLU A 202 -0.95 -10.97 -22.01
C GLU A 202 -1.58 -9.59 -22.18
N THR A 203 -2.76 -9.36 -21.62
CA THR A 203 -3.45 -8.07 -21.68
C THR A 203 -2.68 -7.00 -20.92
N VAL A 204 -2.19 -7.31 -19.70
CA VAL A 204 -1.34 -6.38 -18.95
C VAL A 204 -0.07 -6.04 -19.73
N SER A 205 0.61 -7.05 -20.25
CA SER A 205 1.85 -6.86 -21.03
C SER A 205 1.62 -6.02 -22.29
N ARG A 206 0.51 -6.26 -23.01
CA ARG A 206 0.11 -5.49 -24.19
C ARG A 206 -0.15 -4.03 -23.86
N GLN A 207 -0.94 -3.75 -22.82
CA GLN A 207 -1.30 -2.37 -22.48
C GLN A 207 -0.12 -1.56 -21.94
N ILE A 208 0.77 -2.17 -21.17
CA ILE A 208 2.02 -1.53 -20.75
C ILE A 208 2.89 -1.17 -21.95
N SER A 209 3.00 -2.09 -22.92
CA SER A 209 3.75 -1.84 -24.14
C SER A 209 3.13 -0.72 -24.97
N ALA A 210 1.79 -0.63 -24.99
CA ALA A 210 1.06 0.44 -25.63
C ALA A 210 1.30 1.80 -24.95
N LEU A 211 1.12 1.89 -23.63
CA LEU A 211 1.40 3.12 -22.85
C LEU A 211 2.85 3.59 -23.05
N LYS A 212 3.80 2.66 -23.12
CA LYS A 212 5.20 2.96 -23.44
C LYS A 212 5.37 3.49 -24.86
N LYS A 213 4.77 2.83 -25.85
CA LYS A 213 4.84 3.23 -27.27
C LYS A 213 4.24 4.63 -27.47
N ASP A 214 3.18 4.95 -26.74
CA ASP A 214 2.50 6.22 -26.81
C ASP A 214 3.24 7.32 -26.01
N GLY A 215 4.29 6.97 -25.27
CA GLY A 215 5.07 7.92 -24.46
C GLY A 215 4.33 8.41 -23.21
N VAL A 216 3.30 7.69 -22.75
CA VAL A 216 2.61 7.98 -21.48
C VAL A 216 3.50 7.56 -20.31
N ILE A 217 4.26 6.48 -20.49
CA ILE A 217 5.27 6.02 -19.53
C ILE A 217 6.57 5.70 -20.25
N GLU A 218 7.67 5.79 -19.52
CA GLU A 218 8.96 5.25 -19.90
C GLU A 218 9.36 4.14 -18.94
N MET A 219 10.14 3.18 -19.42
CA MET A 219 10.53 2.02 -18.63
C MET A 219 12.01 1.71 -18.76
N GLN A 220 12.68 1.56 -17.63
CA GLN A 220 14.03 1.04 -17.53
C GLN A 220 13.99 -0.36 -16.90
N GLY A 221 14.23 -1.40 -17.72
CA GLY A 221 14.00 -2.77 -17.28
C GLY A 221 12.51 -3.11 -17.12
N LYS A 222 12.17 -3.94 -16.12
CA LYS A 222 10.81 -4.51 -15.97
C LYS A 222 9.89 -3.74 -15.02
N ARG A 223 10.45 -3.04 -14.04
CA ARG A 223 9.70 -2.46 -12.91
C ARG A 223 9.97 -0.96 -12.69
N HIS A 224 11.08 -0.42 -13.19
CA HIS A 224 11.36 1.01 -13.05
C HIS A 224 10.56 1.80 -14.09
N ILE A 225 9.66 2.66 -13.62
CA ILE A 225 8.74 3.44 -14.44
C ILE A 225 9.01 4.93 -14.22
N THR A 226 9.09 5.67 -15.32
CA THR A 226 9.03 7.13 -15.32
C THR A 226 7.71 7.54 -15.97
N VAL A 227 6.97 8.42 -15.31
CA VAL A 227 5.76 9.05 -15.83
C VAL A 227 6.14 10.49 -16.16
N PRO A 228 6.33 10.84 -17.46
CA PRO A 228 6.76 12.18 -17.84
C PRO A 228 5.74 13.25 -17.49
N ASP A 229 4.45 12.91 -17.59
CA ASP A 229 3.31 13.79 -17.33
C ASP A 229 2.20 13.02 -16.59
N MET A 230 1.96 13.40 -15.34
CA MET A 230 0.93 12.79 -14.51
C MET A 230 -0.49 13.15 -14.96
N GLY A 231 -0.70 14.33 -15.55
CA GLY A 231 -2.01 14.72 -16.09
C GLY A 231 -2.39 13.81 -17.24
N ARG A 232 -1.46 13.59 -18.17
CA ARG A 232 -1.66 12.64 -19.27
C ARG A 232 -1.93 11.21 -18.80
N LEU A 233 -1.25 10.74 -17.75
CA LEU A 233 -1.52 9.41 -17.21
C LEU A 233 -2.91 9.30 -16.58
N MET A 234 -3.43 10.38 -15.97
CA MET A 234 -4.78 10.43 -15.43
C MET A 234 -5.86 10.47 -16.52
N GLU A 235 -5.62 11.20 -17.61
CA GLU A 235 -6.50 11.16 -18.78
C GLU A 235 -6.63 9.74 -19.33
N GLU A 236 -5.51 9.01 -19.41
CA GLU A 236 -5.47 7.60 -19.80
C GLU A 236 -6.14 6.66 -18.78
N ALA A 237 -6.25 7.09 -17.51
CA ALA A 237 -7.02 6.39 -16.49
C ALA A 237 -8.52 6.61 -16.64
N GLY A 238 -8.98 7.52 -17.52
CA GLY A 238 -10.39 7.90 -17.63
C GLY A 238 -10.87 8.71 -16.42
N ASP A 239 -9.94 9.37 -15.72
CA ASP A 239 -10.27 10.32 -14.66
C ASP A 239 -10.51 11.68 -15.32
N ASP A 240 -11.75 11.93 -15.73
CA ASP A 240 -12.18 13.26 -16.14
C ASP A 240 -11.94 14.21 -14.97
N ALA A 241 -11.44 15.43 -15.24
CA ALA A 241 -10.94 16.39 -14.25
C ALA A 241 -11.95 16.86 -13.16
N ASP A 242 -13.15 16.27 -13.08
CA ASP A 242 -14.29 16.73 -12.30
C ASP A 242 -14.74 15.80 -11.14
N GLY A 243 -14.05 14.70 -10.81
CA GLY A 243 -14.57 13.85 -9.73
C GLY A 243 -13.68 12.78 -9.12
N GLY A 244 -12.94 13.16 -8.08
CA GLY A 244 -12.34 12.23 -7.10
C GLY A 244 -10.82 12.20 -7.16
N PHE A 245 -10.15 12.64 -6.09
CA PHE A 245 -8.72 12.46 -5.96
C PHE A 245 -8.41 10.96 -5.74
N LEU A 246 -7.47 10.42 -6.51
CA LEU A 246 -6.71 9.24 -6.15
C LEU A 246 -5.91 9.57 -4.87
N VAL A 247 -6.41 9.20 -3.69
CA VAL A 247 -5.74 9.41 -2.38
C VAL A 247 -4.79 8.27 -2.03
#